data_AF-A0A1L9SS68-F1
#
_entry.id   AF-A0A1L9SS68-F1
#
_cell.length_a   1.000
_cell.length_b   1.000
_cell.length_c   1.000
_cell.angle_alpha   90.00
_cell.angle_beta   90.00
_cell.angle_gamma   90.00
#
_symmetry.space_group_name_H-M   'P 1'
#
loop_
_entity.id
_entity.type
_entity.pdbx_description
1 polymer ?
#
loop_
_entity_poly.entity_id
_entity_poly.type
_entity_poly.pdbx_seq_one_letter_code
_entity_poly.pdbx_strand_id
1 'polypeptide(L)'
;MEALLAHSFDYLSSYETSKIRKGLRQVEGLLAQICLSRSRQTAGDRQERSLSPFGSSQPLPKALSELKDDPAFREFFKLQEGFQWNVAMRLITCLDNLLGRGSNGANDLLIISTLDLIQGVLLLHPPSRSLFSREVYMNLLLDLLDPINCPAVQSTTLLVLVTALLDNPANTRTFEALDGLLTVTSLFKQRATSREVKLKLVEFLYFYLMPEIPIPPAGAGASAPNTAVCGPHRSPSKLAAGPFSRSVNMPAGGNGGKLPRDTRTTDEKQALLGRYLNNVEDLVEDLKETAPFGATVY
;
A
#
# COMPACT_ATOMS: atom_id res chain seq x y z
N MET A 1 0.73 16.12 17.86
CA MET A 1 0.86 15.65 16.47
C MET A 1 0.17 16.62 15.50
N GLU A 2 -1.08 17.00 15.78
CA GLU A 2 -1.87 17.98 15.00
C GLU A 2 -1.11 19.27 14.66
N ALA A 3 -0.50 19.95 15.66
CA ALA A 3 0.24 21.19 15.40
C ALA A 3 1.43 21.01 14.44
N LEU A 4 2.11 19.85 14.50
CA LEU A 4 3.18 19.51 13.56
C LEU A 4 2.60 19.32 12.15
N LEU A 5 1.51 18.55 12.04
CA LEU A 5 0.82 18.33 10.77
C LEU A 5 0.32 19.64 10.16
N ALA A 6 -0.26 20.54 10.95
CA ALA A 6 -0.72 21.86 10.50
C ALA A 6 0.41 22.63 9.81
N HIS A 7 1.53 22.75 10.52
CA HIS A 7 2.70 23.46 10.02
C HIS A 7 3.34 22.77 8.80
N SER A 8 3.34 21.43 8.77
CA SER A 8 3.79 20.69 7.60
C SER A 8 2.89 20.92 6.40
N PHE A 9 1.57 20.96 6.59
CA PHE A 9 0.61 21.17 5.50
C PHE A 9 0.67 22.58 4.93
N ASP A 10 0.88 23.59 5.76
CA ASP A 10 1.13 24.97 5.29
C ASP A 10 2.35 25.00 4.36
N TYR A 11 3.42 24.30 4.73
CA TYR A 11 4.60 24.15 3.87
C TYR A 11 4.37 23.35 2.59
N LEU A 12 3.56 22.28 2.62
CA LEU A 12 3.23 21.49 1.43
C LEU A 12 2.34 22.28 0.45
N SER A 13 1.50 23.19 0.95
CA SER A 13 0.67 24.07 0.11
C SER A 13 1.42 25.26 -0.52
N SER A 14 2.69 25.45 -0.16
CA SER A 14 3.49 26.60 -0.61
C SER A 14 3.94 26.48 -2.08
N TYR A 15 4.09 27.62 -2.75
CA TYR A 15 4.73 27.69 -4.07
C TYR A 15 6.26 27.58 -4.01
N GLU A 16 6.89 27.88 -2.88
CA GLU A 16 8.35 27.79 -2.74
C GLU A 16 8.83 26.33 -2.54
N THR A 17 9.71 25.87 -3.44
CA THR A 17 10.39 24.56 -3.39
C THR A 17 11.06 24.29 -2.03
N SER A 18 11.65 25.31 -1.40
CA SER A 18 12.32 25.20 -0.11
C SER A 18 11.34 24.91 1.04
N LYS A 19 10.13 25.49 1.00
CA LYS A 19 9.06 25.23 1.95
C LYS A 19 8.47 23.84 1.74
N ILE A 20 8.18 23.45 0.50
CA ILE A 20 7.69 22.09 0.18
C ILE A 20 8.67 21.04 0.73
N ARG A 21 9.97 21.19 0.45
CA ARG A 21 11.01 20.29 0.97
C ARG A 21 11.01 20.21 2.50
N LYS A 22 10.82 21.34 3.19
CA LYS A 22 10.70 21.36 4.66
C LYS A 22 9.45 20.62 5.14
N GLY A 23 8.31 20.82 4.47
CA GLY A 23 7.06 20.12 4.77
C GLY A 23 7.21 18.60 4.62
N LEU A 24 7.76 18.14 3.48
CA LEU A 24 8.03 16.71 3.23
C LEU A 24 8.93 16.10 4.32
N ARG A 25 10.04 16.79 4.67
CA ARG A 25 10.95 16.32 5.74
C ARG A 25 10.29 16.27 7.13
N GLN A 26 9.35 17.17 7.43
CA GLN A 26 8.62 17.13 8.70
C GLN A 26 7.67 15.92 8.75
N VAL A 27 6.98 15.64 7.64
CA VAL A 27 6.13 14.43 7.52
C VAL A 27 6.99 13.18 7.62
N GLU A 28 8.09 13.10 6.88
CA GLU A 28 9.07 12.00 6.95
C GLU A 28 9.57 11.77 8.38
N GLY A 29 9.96 12.84 9.08
CA GLY A 29 10.42 12.78 10.46
C GLY A 29 9.34 12.28 11.43
N LEU A 30 8.08 12.66 11.21
CA LEU A 30 6.95 12.12 11.99
C LEU A 30 6.79 10.62 11.75
N LEU A 31 6.78 10.18 10.49
CA LEU A 31 6.65 8.75 10.14
C LEU A 31 7.83 7.94 10.68
N ALA A 32 9.05 8.47 10.61
CA ALA A 32 10.23 7.83 11.17
C ALA A 32 10.12 7.65 12.70
N GLN A 33 9.59 8.63 13.44
CA GLN A 33 9.38 8.50 14.88
C GLN A 33 8.36 7.41 15.24
N ILE A 34 7.37 7.19 14.38
CA ILE A 34 6.37 6.15 14.53
C ILE A 34 6.98 4.78 14.22
N CYS A 35 7.67 4.65 13.08
CA CYS A 35 8.17 3.37 12.56
C CYS A 35 9.48 2.88 13.19
N LEU A 36 10.31 3.77 13.73
CA LEU A 36 11.64 3.40 14.23
C LEU A 36 11.67 3.37 15.76
N SER A 37 12.40 2.39 16.31
CA SER A 37 12.65 2.32 17.75
C SER A 37 13.55 3.47 18.18
N ARG A 38 13.20 4.13 19.29
CA ARG A 38 14.13 5.07 19.92
C ARG A 38 15.27 4.24 20.50
N SER A 39 16.49 4.48 20.03
CA SER A 39 17.70 3.93 20.67
C SER A 39 17.63 4.29 22.16
N ARG A 40 17.35 3.29 23.01
CA ARG A 40 17.36 3.46 24.45
C ARG A 40 18.79 3.76 24.85
N GLN A 41 19.14 5.05 24.94
CA GLN A 41 20.28 5.45 25.76
C GLN A 41 19.87 5.18 27.22
N THR A 42 20.08 3.96 27.68
CA THR A 42 20.03 3.66 29.10
C THR A 42 21.11 4.51 29.78
N ALA A 43 20.69 5.38 30.70
CA ALA A 43 21.54 6.30 31.46
C ALA A 43 22.53 5.61 32.43
N GLY A 44 22.84 4.33 32.23
CA GLY A 44 23.70 3.52 33.09
C GLY A 44 25.04 3.11 32.49
N ASP A 45 25.28 3.31 31.19
CA ASP A 45 26.46 2.72 30.51
C ASP A 45 27.50 3.76 30.09
N ARG A 46 27.84 4.66 31.02
CA ARG A 46 28.84 5.72 30.81
C ARG A 46 30.28 5.26 31.05
N GLN A 47 30.54 3.99 31.37
CA GLN A 47 31.86 3.58 31.88
C GLN A 47 32.69 2.65 30.97
N GLU A 48 32.15 2.10 29.87
CA GLU A 48 32.94 1.26 28.96
C GLU A 48 32.76 1.61 27.47
N ARG A 49 32.88 2.90 27.11
CA ARG A 49 33.03 3.31 25.71
C ARG A 49 34.31 4.10 25.49
N SER A 50 35.42 3.42 25.73
CA SER A 50 36.70 3.74 25.11
C SER A 50 37.00 2.65 24.09
N LEU A 51 37.24 3.04 22.83
CA LEU A 51 37.67 2.22 21.67
C LEU A 51 36.59 1.69 20.72
N SER A 52 35.83 2.58 20.07
CA SER A 52 35.30 2.34 18.70
C SER A 52 34.96 3.67 18.01
N PRO A 53 35.68 4.09 16.94
CA PRO A 53 35.46 5.39 16.32
C PRO A 53 34.27 5.46 15.34
N PHE A 54 33.57 4.35 15.08
CA PHE A 54 32.47 4.29 14.10
C PHE A 54 31.37 3.38 14.59
N GLY A 55 30.35 3.95 15.25
CA GLY A 55 29.19 3.20 15.72
C GLY A 55 28.04 4.13 16.06
N SER A 56 27.50 4.85 15.08
CA SER A 56 26.18 5.46 15.26
C SER A 56 25.18 4.32 15.43
N SER A 57 24.52 4.24 16.59
CA SER A 57 23.42 3.30 16.80
C SER A 57 22.28 3.70 15.86
N GLN A 58 22.23 3.10 14.67
CA GLN A 58 21.13 3.28 13.73
C GLN A 58 19.84 2.80 14.42
N PRO A 59 18.76 3.62 14.44
CA PRO A 59 17.50 3.22 15.04
C PRO A 59 16.92 2.02 14.28
N LEU A 60 16.59 0.95 15.00
CA LEU A 60 16.06 -0.29 14.40
C LEU A 60 14.59 -0.11 14.01
N PRO A 61 14.15 -0.59 12.82
CA PRO A 61 12.74 -0.62 12.45
C PRO A 61 11.91 -1.46 13.44
N LYS A 62 10.73 -0.96 13.83
CA LYS A 62 9.75 -1.74 14.60
C LYS A 62 9.04 -2.73 13.67
N ALA A 63 8.63 -3.88 14.18
CA ALA A 63 7.77 -4.77 13.42
C ALA A 63 6.37 -4.14 13.27
N LEU A 64 5.72 -4.31 12.11
CA LEU A 64 4.37 -3.77 11.86
C LEU A 64 3.35 -4.24 12.90
N SER A 65 3.49 -5.47 13.39
CA SER A 65 2.66 -6.05 14.44
C SER A 65 2.76 -5.35 15.79
N GLU A 66 3.88 -4.67 16.06
CA GLU A 66 4.14 -3.94 17.31
C GLU A 66 3.58 -2.51 17.27
N LEU A 67 3.42 -1.94 16.06
CA LEU A 67 2.92 -0.56 15.90
C LEU A 67 1.51 -0.39 16.46
N LYS A 68 0.66 -1.43 16.37
CA LYS A 68 -0.72 -1.38 16.86
C LYS A 68 -0.83 -1.05 18.35
N ASP A 69 0.21 -1.28 19.13
CA ASP A 69 0.24 -1.01 20.57
C ASP A 69 0.96 0.30 20.91
N ASP A 70 1.59 0.94 19.93
CA ASP A 70 2.25 2.25 20.10
C ASP A 70 1.19 3.37 20.17
N PRO A 71 1.15 4.16 21.27
CA PRO A 71 0.20 5.25 21.42
C PRO A 71 0.37 6.34 20.35
N ALA A 72 1.60 6.60 19.88
CA ALA A 72 1.84 7.57 18.82
C ALA A 72 1.28 7.09 17.47
N PHE A 73 1.39 5.78 17.17
CA PHE A 73 0.77 5.19 15.98
C PHE A 73 -0.75 5.24 16.05
N ARG A 74 -1.37 4.90 17.19
CA ARG A 74 -2.82 4.96 17.37
C ARG A 74 -3.37 6.37 17.15
N GLU A 75 -2.69 7.37 17.70
CA GLU A 75 -3.08 8.77 17.51
C GLU A 75 -2.90 9.21 16.06
N PHE A 76 -1.78 8.84 15.42
CA PHE A 76 -1.56 9.08 13.99
C PHE A 76 -2.69 8.47 13.15
N PHE A 77 -2.98 7.20 13.37
CA PHE A 77 -4.02 6.45 12.65
C PHE A 77 -5.39 7.13 12.81
N LYS A 78 -5.76 7.50 14.05
CA LYS A 78 -7.00 8.24 14.33
C LYS A 78 -7.08 9.57 13.58
N LEU A 79 -5.97 10.31 13.51
CA LEU A 79 -5.92 11.57 12.76
C LEU A 79 -6.07 11.36 11.24
N GLN A 80 -5.62 10.22 10.71
CA GLN A 80 -5.73 9.91 9.27
C GLN A 80 -7.16 9.61 8.83
N GLU A 81 -8.03 9.14 9.73
CA GLU A 81 -9.47 8.94 9.46
C GLU A 81 -10.21 10.26 9.20
N GLY A 82 -9.69 11.39 9.72
CA GLY A 82 -10.27 12.72 9.52
C GLY A 82 -9.75 13.43 8.27
N PHE A 83 -10.62 14.13 7.55
CA PHE A 83 -10.22 14.92 6.37
C PHE A 83 -9.21 16.04 6.68
N GLN A 84 -9.25 16.60 7.90
CA GLN A 84 -8.41 17.74 8.29
C GLN A 84 -6.92 17.35 8.36
N TRP A 85 -6.65 16.14 8.88
CA TRP A 85 -5.30 15.68 9.23
C TRP A 85 -4.79 14.50 8.39
N ASN A 86 -5.56 14.10 7.37
CA ASN A 86 -5.16 13.03 6.44
C ASN A 86 -3.95 13.47 5.59
N VAL A 87 -2.80 12.89 5.90
CA VAL A 87 -1.51 13.15 5.26
C VAL A 87 -1.52 12.70 3.81
N ALA A 88 -2.12 11.54 3.49
CA ALA A 88 -2.17 11.05 2.11
C ALA A 88 -2.87 12.05 1.18
N MET A 89 -4.02 12.59 1.61
CA MET A 89 -4.76 13.59 0.84
C MET A 89 -3.94 14.88 0.64
N ARG A 90 -3.18 15.31 1.65
CA ARG A 90 -2.30 16.48 1.56
C ARG A 90 -1.11 16.25 0.64
N LEU A 91 -0.50 15.06 0.68
CA LEU A 91 0.59 14.69 -0.22
C LEU A 91 0.10 14.55 -1.67
N ILE A 92 -1.09 14.00 -1.91
CA ILE A 92 -1.69 13.95 -3.25
C ILE A 92 -1.91 15.37 -3.80
N THR A 93 -2.40 16.30 -2.98
CA THR A 93 -2.54 17.71 -3.38
C THR A 93 -1.18 18.35 -3.67
N CYS A 94 -0.16 18.02 -2.88
CA CYS A 94 1.21 18.46 -3.14
C CYS A 94 1.74 17.89 -4.47
N LEU A 95 1.46 16.62 -4.76
CA LEU A 95 1.90 15.94 -5.98
C LEU A 95 1.31 16.59 -7.23
N ASP A 96 0.00 16.87 -7.22
CA ASP A 96 -0.70 17.59 -8.30
C ASP A 96 -0.03 18.96 -8.57
N ASN A 97 0.25 19.72 -7.51
CA ASN A 97 0.96 21.00 -7.62
C ASN A 97 2.40 20.88 -8.14
N LEU A 98 3.07 19.75 -7.94
CA LEU A 98 4.43 19.50 -8.44
C LEU A 98 4.41 19.07 -9.91
N LEU A 99 3.40 18.30 -10.33
CA LEU A 99 3.18 17.91 -11.73
C LEU A 99 2.95 19.13 -12.64
N GLY A 100 2.20 20.13 -12.16
CA GLY A 100 1.97 21.38 -12.89
C GLY A 100 3.22 22.25 -13.14
N ARG A 101 4.38 21.92 -12.56
CA ARG A 101 5.62 22.73 -12.66
C ARG A 101 6.60 22.23 -13.72
N GLY A 102 6.29 21.11 -14.38
CA GLY A 102 7.15 20.45 -15.35
C GLY A 102 8.33 19.70 -14.71
N SER A 103 9.02 18.88 -15.51
CA SER A 103 10.16 18.10 -15.04
C SER A 103 11.43 18.95 -15.03
N ASN A 104 12.08 19.00 -13.87
CA ASN A 104 13.45 19.45 -13.70
C ASN A 104 14.05 18.66 -12.53
N GLY A 105 15.36 18.43 -12.52
CA GLY A 105 15.96 17.52 -11.53
C GLY A 105 15.66 17.86 -10.07
N ALA A 106 15.45 19.14 -9.73
CA ALA A 106 15.06 19.53 -8.38
C ALA A 106 13.59 19.23 -8.06
N ASN A 107 12.69 19.40 -9.03
CA ASN A 107 11.26 19.07 -8.92
C ASN A 107 11.05 17.56 -8.88
N ASP A 108 11.78 16.81 -9.71
CA ASP A 108 11.74 15.35 -9.76
C ASP A 108 12.08 14.74 -8.39
N LEU A 109 13.09 15.30 -7.69
CA LEU A 109 13.42 14.87 -6.33
C LEU A 109 12.27 15.13 -5.34
N LEU A 110 11.52 16.22 -5.48
CA LEU A 110 10.35 16.48 -4.63
C LEU A 110 9.20 15.51 -4.95
N ILE A 111 8.99 15.20 -6.24
CA ILE A 111 8.01 14.22 -6.68
C ILE A 111 8.33 12.86 -6.07
N ILE A 112 9.58 12.39 -6.20
CA ILE A 112 10.03 11.11 -5.62
C ILE A 112 9.80 11.09 -4.11
N SER A 113 10.26 12.13 -3.39
CA SER A 113 10.02 12.21 -1.92
C SER A 113 8.54 12.24 -1.55
N THR A 114 7.70 12.86 -2.38
CA THR A 114 6.24 12.88 -2.15
C THR A 114 5.64 11.50 -2.37
N LEU A 115 6.05 10.79 -3.42
CA LEU A 115 5.62 9.43 -3.73
C LEU A 115 6.04 8.43 -2.64
N ASP A 116 7.28 8.50 -2.16
CA ASP A 116 7.78 7.66 -1.05
C ASP A 116 6.92 7.85 0.22
N LEU A 117 6.58 9.10 0.54
CA LEU A 117 5.72 9.40 1.69
C LEU A 117 4.28 8.95 1.46
N ILE A 118 3.73 9.09 0.25
CA ILE A 118 2.41 8.53 -0.09
C ILE A 118 2.44 7.01 0.14
N GLN A 119 3.44 6.31 -0.40
CA GLN A 119 3.59 4.87 -0.22
C GLN A 119 3.61 4.49 1.27
N GLY A 120 4.46 5.14 2.06
CA GLY A 120 4.59 4.90 3.49
C GLY A 120 3.27 5.11 4.25
N VAL A 121 2.54 6.19 3.94
CA VAL A 121 1.24 6.48 4.58
C VAL A 121 0.19 5.44 4.17
N LEU A 122 0.16 4.98 2.92
CA LEU A 122 -0.78 3.94 2.48
C LEU A 122 -0.51 2.56 3.11
N LEU A 123 0.74 2.30 3.53
CA LEU A 123 1.10 1.10 4.29
C LEU A 123 0.70 1.23 5.75
N LEU A 124 0.89 2.41 6.36
CA LEU A 124 0.54 2.65 7.77
C LEU A 124 -0.97 2.84 7.99
N HIS A 125 -1.68 3.37 7.00
CA HIS A 125 -3.11 3.63 7.05
C HIS A 125 -3.81 3.09 5.78
N PRO A 126 -4.07 1.77 5.72
CA PRO A 126 -4.75 1.13 4.59
C PRO A 126 -6.07 1.79 4.14
N PRO A 127 -6.93 2.37 5.02
CA PRO A 127 -8.12 3.08 4.57
C PRO A 127 -7.84 4.23 3.60
N SER A 128 -6.67 4.88 3.68
CA SER A 128 -6.27 5.94 2.74
C SER A 128 -6.11 5.45 1.31
N ARG A 129 -5.96 4.13 1.06
CA ARG A 129 -5.92 3.59 -0.30
C ARG A 129 -7.21 3.91 -1.07
N SER A 130 -8.36 4.01 -0.39
CA SER A 130 -9.66 4.34 -1.01
C SER A 130 -9.67 5.67 -1.76
N LEU A 131 -8.72 6.59 -1.49
CA LEU A 131 -8.56 7.83 -2.24
C LEU A 131 -8.38 7.56 -3.75
N PHE A 132 -7.66 6.50 -4.12
CA PHE A 132 -7.36 6.15 -5.50
C PHE A 132 -8.51 5.49 -6.26
N SER A 133 -9.68 5.30 -5.63
CA SER A 133 -10.93 4.98 -6.35
C SER A 133 -11.47 6.18 -7.12
N ARG A 134 -10.96 7.39 -6.83
CA ARG A 134 -11.28 8.61 -7.55
C ARG A 134 -10.36 8.73 -8.75
N GLU A 135 -10.95 8.82 -9.94
CA GLU A 135 -10.22 8.89 -11.20
C GLU A 135 -9.17 10.00 -11.21
N VAL A 136 -9.50 11.18 -10.65
CA VAL A 136 -8.58 12.32 -10.56
C VAL A 136 -7.27 11.95 -9.88
N TYR A 137 -7.30 11.18 -8.78
CA TYR A 137 -6.10 10.82 -8.04
C TYR A 137 -5.35 9.64 -8.67
N MET A 138 -6.07 8.71 -9.32
CA MET A 138 -5.43 7.64 -10.08
C MET A 138 -4.70 8.18 -11.31
N ASN A 139 -5.30 9.13 -12.04
CA ASN A 139 -4.67 9.77 -13.19
C ASN A 139 -3.35 10.44 -12.83
N LEU A 140 -3.21 11.07 -11.65
CA LEU A 140 -1.92 11.62 -11.23
C LEU A 140 -0.80 10.57 -11.22
N LEU A 141 -1.09 9.33 -10.82
CA LEU A 141 -0.11 8.24 -10.87
C LEU A 141 0.13 7.78 -12.30
N LEU A 142 -0.90 7.72 -13.15
CA LEU A 142 -0.74 7.32 -14.55
C LEU A 142 0.06 8.35 -15.36
N ASP A 143 -0.14 9.64 -15.11
CA ASP A 143 0.58 10.74 -15.76
C ASP A 143 2.09 10.69 -15.42
N LEU A 144 2.44 10.26 -14.21
CA LEU A 144 3.84 10.08 -13.79
C LEU A 144 4.54 8.91 -14.50
N LEU A 145 3.77 8.00 -15.13
CA LEU A 145 4.32 6.94 -15.98
C LEU A 145 4.63 7.41 -17.41
N ASP A 146 4.37 8.68 -17.76
CA ASP A 146 4.74 9.21 -19.07
C ASP A 146 6.25 8.99 -19.34
N PRO A 147 6.63 8.53 -20.55
CA PRO A 147 8.03 8.34 -20.95
C PRO A 147 8.94 9.57 -20.81
N ILE A 148 8.37 10.78 -20.75
CA ILE A 148 9.12 12.03 -20.53
C ILE A 148 9.70 12.13 -19.12
N ASN A 149 9.08 11.46 -18.14
CA ASN A 149 9.53 11.50 -16.76
C ASN A 149 10.78 10.64 -16.57
N CYS A 150 11.63 11.02 -15.61
CA CYS A 150 12.86 10.29 -15.36
C CYS A 150 12.58 8.89 -14.80
N PRO A 151 13.46 7.89 -15.05
CA PRO A 151 13.25 6.51 -14.62
C PRO A 151 12.95 6.33 -13.12
N ALA A 152 13.57 7.16 -12.26
CA ALA A 152 13.36 7.09 -10.82
C ALA A 152 11.92 7.48 -10.42
N VAL A 153 11.33 8.48 -11.08
CA VAL A 153 9.92 8.86 -10.86
C VAL A 153 9.00 7.72 -11.30
N GLN A 154 9.24 7.13 -12.47
CA GLN A 154 8.44 6.00 -12.98
C GLN A 154 8.52 4.78 -12.04
N SER A 155 9.74 4.39 -11.62
CA SER A 155 9.94 3.29 -10.67
C SER A 155 9.21 3.50 -9.34
N THR A 156 9.32 4.70 -8.77
CA THR A 156 8.67 5.03 -7.48
C THR A 156 7.15 5.06 -7.63
N THR A 157 6.65 5.59 -8.75
CA THR A 157 5.22 5.62 -9.07
C THR A 157 4.63 4.22 -9.16
N LEU A 158 5.35 3.26 -9.79
CA LEU A 158 4.92 1.86 -9.86
C LEU A 158 4.79 1.23 -8.46
N LEU A 159 5.68 1.56 -7.53
CA LEU A 159 5.59 1.09 -6.13
C LEU A 159 4.38 1.68 -5.40
N VAL A 160 4.07 2.96 -5.63
CA VAL A 160 2.86 3.59 -5.10
C VAL A 160 1.61 2.95 -5.70
N LEU A 161 1.60 2.66 -7.01
CA LEU A 161 0.50 1.97 -7.67
C LEU A 161 0.25 0.59 -7.05
N VAL A 162 1.29 -0.25 -6.90
CA VAL A 162 1.15 -1.55 -6.21
C VAL A 162 0.51 -1.37 -4.83
N THR A 163 1.02 -0.41 -4.05
CA THR A 163 0.53 -0.17 -2.68
C THR A 163 -0.91 0.36 -2.65
N ALA A 164 -1.30 1.19 -3.61
CA ALA A 164 -2.65 1.72 -3.75
C ALA A 164 -3.66 0.64 -4.17
N LEU A 165 -3.25 -0.30 -5.02
CA LEU A 165 -4.10 -1.38 -5.54
C LEU A 165 -4.19 -2.58 -4.58
N LEU A 166 -3.23 -2.73 -3.66
CA LEU A 166 -3.14 -3.85 -2.74
C LEU A 166 -4.41 -3.97 -1.86
N ASP A 167 -5.04 -5.15 -1.92
CA ASP A 167 -6.33 -5.50 -1.28
C ASP A 167 -7.45 -4.50 -1.52
N ASN A 168 -7.40 -3.77 -2.64
CA ASN A 168 -8.37 -2.74 -2.97
C ASN A 168 -8.84 -2.90 -4.42
N PRO A 169 -9.72 -3.88 -4.70
CA PRO A 169 -10.17 -4.18 -6.06
C PRO A 169 -10.85 -2.98 -6.74
N ALA A 170 -11.54 -2.11 -5.98
CA ALA A 170 -12.16 -0.89 -6.51
C ALA A 170 -11.12 0.06 -7.14
N ASN A 171 -9.93 0.18 -6.54
CA ASN A 171 -8.84 0.94 -7.14
C ASN A 171 -8.32 0.26 -8.41
N THR A 172 -8.25 -1.07 -8.43
CA THR A 172 -7.86 -1.83 -9.65
C THR A 172 -8.86 -1.61 -10.78
N ARG A 173 -10.17 -1.57 -10.46
CA ARG A 173 -11.21 -1.23 -11.45
C ARG A 173 -11.02 0.17 -12.00
N THR A 174 -10.71 1.14 -11.14
CA THR A 174 -10.45 2.54 -11.53
C THR A 174 -9.21 2.65 -12.43
N PHE A 175 -8.12 1.99 -12.04
CA PHE A 175 -6.89 1.91 -12.84
C PHE A 175 -7.16 1.34 -14.24
N GLU A 176 -7.91 0.24 -14.34
CA GLU A 176 -8.24 -0.35 -15.63
C GLU A 176 -9.18 0.51 -16.48
N ALA A 177 -10.15 1.19 -15.85
CA ALA A 177 -11.08 2.08 -16.53
C ALA A 177 -10.37 3.31 -17.15
N LEU A 178 -9.23 3.70 -16.57
CA LEU A 178 -8.38 4.79 -17.04
C LEU A 178 -7.25 4.29 -17.97
N ASP A 179 -7.43 3.15 -18.63
CA ASP A 179 -6.45 2.57 -19.55
C ASP A 179 -5.07 2.32 -18.91
N GLY A 180 -5.01 2.12 -17.58
CA GLY A 180 -3.75 1.91 -16.87
C GLY A 180 -2.94 0.73 -17.37
N LEU A 181 -3.61 -0.35 -17.81
CA LEU A 181 -2.95 -1.49 -18.46
C LEU A 181 -2.28 -1.11 -19.78
N LEU A 182 -2.93 -0.28 -20.59
CA LEU A 182 -2.35 0.22 -21.83
C LEU A 182 -1.13 1.10 -21.52
N THR A 183 -1.21 1.98 -20.52
CA THR A 183 -0.11 2.84 -20.08
C THR A 183 1.12 2.02 -19.67
N VAL A 184 0.92 1.05 -18.75
CA VAL A 184 1.98 0.17 -18.24
C VAL A 184 2.60 -0.68 -19.36
N THR A 185 1.78 -1.33 -20.19
CA THR A 185 2.29 -2.19 -21.28
C THR A 185 2.95 -1.39 -22.39
N SER A 186 2.47 -0.18 -22.69
CA SER A 186 3.10 0.72 -23.67
C SER A 186 4.48 1.15 -23.18
N LEU A 187 4.60 1.58 -21.92
CA LEU A 187 5.88 1.92 -21.32
C LEU A 187 6.83 0.70 -21.30
N PHE A 188 6.32 -0.50 -21.03
CA PHE A 188 7.13 -1.73 -21.06
C PHE A 188 7.70 -2.05 -22.44
N LYS A 189 6.88 -1.91 -23.49
CA LYS A 189 7.26 -2.19 -24.89
C LYS A 189 8.21 -1.16 -25.48
N GLN A 190 8.24 0.06 -24.94
CA GLN A 190 9.11 1.10 -25.45
C GLN A 190 10.58 0.69 -25.33
N ARG A 191 11.33 0.95 -26.42
CA ARG A 191 12.76 0.62 -26.50
C ARG A 191 13.60 1.53 -25.60
N ALA A 192 13.17 2.78 -25.41
CA ALA A 192 13.85 3.78 -24.60
C ALA A 192 13.72 3.55 -23.08
N THR A 193 12.74 2.73 -22.66
CA THR A 193 12.51 2.44 -21.24
C THR A 193 13.71 1.74 -20.62
N SER A 194 14.18 2.27 -19.49
CA SER A 194 15.36 1.75 -18.80
C SER A 194 15.14 0.32 -18.31
N ARG A 195 16.22 -0.43 -18.14
CA ARG A 195 16.18 -1.81 -17.62
C ARG A 195 15.54 -1.87 -16.23
N GLU A 196 15.84 -0.89 -15.38
CA GLU A 196 15.29 -0.80 -14.03
C GLU A 196 13.77 -0.64 -14.04
N VAL A 197 13.25 0.27 -14.87
CA VAL A 197 11.80 0.49 -15.00
C VAL A 197 11.13 -0.74 -15.60
N LYS A 198 11.76 -1.42 -16.58
CA LYS A 198 11.23 -2.68 -17.12
C LYS A 198 11.10 -3.77 -16.07
N LEU A 199 12.06 -3.89 -15.15
CA LEU A 199 11.98 -4.82 -14.04
C LEU A 199 10.78 -4.49 -13.14
N LYS A 200 10.59 -3.22 -12.79
CA LYS A 200 9.44 -2.76 -11.99
C LYS A 200 8.10 -2.95 -12.68
N LEU A 201 8.03 -2.78 -14.00
CA LEU A 201 6.84 -3.06 -14.78
C LEU A 201 6.50 -4.55 -14.76
N VAL A 202 7.49 -5.43 -14.88
CA VAL A 202 7.27 -6.88 -14.77
C VAL A 202 6.78 -7.27 -13.37
N GLU A 203 7.40 -6.74 -12.30
CA GLU A 203 6.91 -6.93 -10.92
C GLU A 203 5.46 -6.48 -10.77
N PHE A 204 5.10 -5.32 -11.34
CA PHE A 204 3.73 -4.82 -11.34
C PHE A 204 2.76 -5.74 -12.11
N LEU A 205 3.16 -6.26 -13.27
CA LEU A 205 2.33 -7.19 -14.06
C LEU A 205 2.09 -8.50 -13.31
N TYR A 206 3.12 -9.05 -12.65
CA TYR A 206 2.95 -10.20 -11.77
C TYR A 206 1.96 -9.91 -10.64
N PHE A 207 2.13 -8.79 -9.94
CA PHE A 207 1.20 -8.34 -8.92
C PHE A 207 -0.24 -8.20 -9.45
N TYR A 208 -0.43 -7.58 -10.62
CA TYR A 208 -1.75 -7.41 -11.23
C TYR A 208 -2.42 -8.76 -11.53
N LEU A 209 -1.66 -9.78 -11.95
CA LEU A 209 -2.19 -11.11 -12.26
C LEU A 209 -2.48 -11.97 -11.02
N MET A 210 -1.92 -11.64 -9.84
CA MET A 210 -2.20 -12.37 -8.59
C MET A 210 -3.69 -12.33 -8.22
N PRO A 211 -4.27 -13.41 -7.67
CA PRO A 211 -5.69 -13.41 -7.25
C PRO A 211 -6.02 -12.25 -6.29
N GLU A 212 -7.14 -11.57 -6.50
CA GLU A 212 -7.57 -10.44 -5.64
C GLU A 212 -8.20 -10.90 -4.32
N ILE A 213 -8.58 -12.18 -4.23
CA ILE A 213 -9.12 -12.81 -3.02
C ILE A 213 -8.25 -14.04 -2.74
N PRO A 214 -7.90 -14.32 -1.47
CA PRO A 214 -7.25 -15.57 -1.11
C PRO A 214 -8.11 -16.74 -1.58
N ILE A 215 -7.54 -17.60 -2.43
CA ILE A 215 -8.19 -18.84 -2.84
C ILE A 215 -8.21 -19.74 -1.61
N PRO A 216 -9.39 -20.07 -1.01
CA PRO A 216 -9.41 -21.01 0.09
C PRO A 216 -8.83 -22.35 -0.40
N PRO A 217 -8.00 -23.04 0.40
CA PRO A 217 -7.41 -24.29 -0.03
C PRO A 217 -8.54 -25.27 -0.41
N ALA A 218 -8.52 -25.72 -1.66
CA ALA A 218 -9.41 -26.74 -2.17
C ALA A 218 -9.13 -28.05 -1.40
N GLY A 219 -9.81 -28.26 -0.28
CA GLY A 219 -9.55 -29.42 0.57
C GLY A 219 -10.45 -29.62 1.81
N ALA A 220 -11.31 -28.68 2.19
CA ALA A 220 -12.18 -28.83 3.38
C ALA A 220 -13.68 -28.99 3.05
N GLY A 221 -13.99 -29.61 1.90
CA GLY A 221 -15.36 -29.82 1.43
C GLY A 221 -15.56 -31.22 0.87
N ALA A 222 -15.43 -32.24 1.72
CA ALA A 222 -16.01 -33.55 1.43
C ALA A 222 -17.01 -33.90 2.54
N SER A 223 -18.28 -33.84 2.17
CA SER A 223 -19.47 -34.28 2.88
C SER A 223 -19.23 -35.53 3.75
N ALA A 224 -19.55 -35.46 5.04
CA ALA A 224 -19.84 -36.64 5.84
C ALA A 224 -21.37 -36.83 5.91
N PRO A 225 -21.92 -38.01 5.56
CA PRO A 225 -23.36 -38.24 5.58
C PRO A 225 -23.87 -38.49 7.00
N ASN A 226 -25.12 -38.08 7.21
CA ASN A 226 -25.89 -38.31 8.43
C ASN A 226 -26.03 -39.81 8.78
N THR A 227 -25.68 -40.21 10.00
CA THR A 227 -26.34 -41.32 10.75
C THR A 227 -26.09 -41.23 12.27
N ALA A 228 -27.13 -40.77 12.98
CA ALA A 228 -27.82 -41.37 14.15
C ALA A 228 -27.17 -41.56 15.56
N VAL A 229 -28.00 -41.16 16.56
CA VAL A 229 -28.28 -41.73 17.91
C VAL A 229 -27.72 -41.04 19.18
N CYS A 230 -28.65 -40.31 19.82
CA CYS A 230 -29.02 -40.19 21.26
C CYS A 230 -28.00 -40.21 22.41
N GLY A 231 -28.07 -39.16 23.25
CA GLY A 231 -27.70 -39.19 24.68
C GLY A 231 -27.66 -37.79 25.33
N PRO A 232 -28.51 -37.46 26.34
CA PRO A 232 -28.63 -36.11 26.88
C PRO A 232 -27.80 -35.93 28.18
N HIS A 233 -27.04 -34.83 28.30
CA HIS A 233 -26.64 -34.36 29.65
C HIS A 233 -26.34 -32.86 29.72
N ARG A 234 -27.30 -32.14 30.34
CA ARG A 234 -27.20 -31.00 31.27
C ARG A 234 -26.11 -29.92 31.08
N SER A 235 -26.57 -28.71 30.74
CA SER A 235 -26.03 -27.38 31.14
C SER A 235 -26.19 -27.14 32.68
N PRO A 236 -25.69 -26.06 33.35
CA PRO A 236 -25.41 -24.69 32.82
C PRO A 236 -24.30 -23.79 33.47
N SER A 237 -23.95 -22.71 32.73
CA SER A 237 -23.53 -21.33 33.14
C SER A 237 -22.27 -21.10 34.02
N LYS A 238 -21.34 -20.16 33.76
CA LYS A 238 -21.42 -18.70 33.44
C LYS A 238 -20.13 -18.27 32.68
N LEU A 239 -20.17 -17.63 31.52
CA LEU A 239 -20.39 -16.19 31.24
C LEU A 239 -19.39 -15.23 31.92
N ALA A 240 -18.33 -14.88 31.18
CA ALA A 240 -17.77 -13.53 31.11
C ALA A 240 -17.10 -13.35 29.73
N ALA A 241 -17.95 -13.12 28.72
CA ALA A 241 -17.53 -12.64 27.40
C ALA A 241 -17.60 -11.11 27.41
N GLY A 242 -16.48 -10.45 27.07
CA GLY A 242 -16.43 -9.06 26.65
C GLY A 242 -15.85 -8.99 25.24
N PRO A 243 -16.40 -8.18 24.32
CA PRO A 243 -16.43 -8.48 22.88
C PRO A 243 -15.50 -7.59 22.04
N PHE A 244 -15.46 -7.91 20.74
CA PHE A 244 -14.97 -7.12 19.60
C PHE A 244 -13.57 -7.42 19.07
N SER A 245 -13.45 -8.61 18.47
CA SER A 245 -12.83 -8.75 17.15
C SER A 245 -13.92 -9.29 16.20
N ARG A 246 -14.35 -8.45 15.24
CA ARG A 246 -15.09 -8.75 13.99
C ARG A 246 -16.08 -7.62 13.64
N SER A 247 -15.75 -6.89 12.58
CA SER A 247 -16.65 -6.29 11.59
C SER A 247 -15.73 -5.75 10.49
N VAL A 248 -15.64 -6.19 9.23
CA VAL A 248 -16.51 -6.95 8.33
C VAL A 248 -17.99 -6.69 8.54
N ASN A 249 -18.43 -5.58 7.98
CA ASN A 249 -19.84 -5.29 7.78
C ASN A 249 -20.35 -6.18 6.62
N MET A 250 -20.58 -7.47 6.90
CA MET A 250 -21.38 -8.36 6.04
C MET A 250 -22.74 -8.54 6.71
N PRO A 251 -23.85 -8.17 6.06
CA PRO A 251 -25.16 -8.49 6.59
C PRO A 251 -25.38 -10.00 6.47
N ALA A 252 -25.53 -10.66 7.61
CA ALA A 252 -25.98 -12.04 7.69
C ALA A 252 -27.45 -12.10 7.30
N GLY A 253 -27.71 -12.30 6.01
CA GLY A 253 -29.01 -12.65 5.44
C GLY A 253 -28.76 -13.63 4.30
N GLY A 254 -29.19 -14.88 4.47
CA GLY A 254 -28.90 -15.97 3.55
C GLY A 254 -29.29 -15.67 2.11
N ASN A 255 -28.29 -15.66 1.21
CA ASN A 255 -28.43 -16.02 -0.19
C ASN A 255 -27.03 -16.27 -0.78
N GLY A 256 -26.91 -17.21 -1.73
CA GLY A 256 -25.66 -17.82 -2.21
C GLY A 256 -24.48 -16.87 -2.49
N GLY A 257 -23.27 -17.42 -2.28
CA GLY A 257 -21.98 -16.73 -2.38
C GLY A 257 -21.80 -15.88 -3.63
N LYS A 258 -22.08 -14.59 -3.49
CA LYS A 258 -21.63 -13.57 -4.44
C LYS A 258 -20.26 -13.10 -4.00
N LEU A 259 -19.26 -13.32 -4.86
CA LEU A 259 -17.99 -12.60 -4.84
C LEU A 259 -18.28 -11.09 -4.63
N PRO A 260 -17.42 -10.35 -3.91
CA PRO A 260 -17.52 -8.90 -3.84
C PRO A 260 -17.69 -8.35 -5.26
N ARG A 261 -18.65 -7.44 -5.44
CA ARG A 261 -19.14 -7.01 -6.77
C ARG A 261 -18.04 -6.48 -7.72
N ASP A 262 -16.87 -6.13 -7.17
CA ASP A 262 -15.75 -5.50 -7.88
C ASP A 262 -14.51 -6.40 -8.06
N THR A 263 -14.52 -7.65 -7.60
CA THR A 263 -13.35 -8.53 -7.74
C THR A 263 -13.33 -9.29 -9.07
N ARG A 264 -12.17 -9.40 -9.70
CA ARG A 264 -11.96 -10.19 -10.93
C ARG A 264 -11.08 -11.41 -10.72
N THR A 265 -11.36 -12.46 -11.48
CA THR A 265 -10.51 -13.67 -11.47
C THR A 265 -9.19 -13.44 -12.20
N THR A 266 -8.20 -14.31 -11.97
CA THR A 266 -6.93 -14.25 -12.72
C THR A 266 -7.17 -14.42 -14.22
N ASP A 267 -8.09 -15.28 -14.65
CA ASP A 267 -8.41 -15.50 -16.06
C ASP A 267 -9.02 -14.23 -16.71
N GLU A 268 -9.91 -13.53 -16.01
CA GLU A 268 -10.46 -12.26 -16.48
C GLU A 268 -9.38 -11.19 -16.61
N LYS A 269 -8.46 -11.11 -15.63
CA LYS A 269 -7.33 -10.18 -15.65
C LYS A 269 -6.33 -10.49 -16.75
N GLN A 270 -6.06 -11.78 -16.98
CA GLN A 270 -5.26 -12.27 -18.10
C GLN A 270 -5.89 -11.89 -19.44
N ALA A 271 -7.19 -12.07 -19.61
CA ALA A 271 -7.90 -11.69 -20.84
C ALA A 271 -7.83 -10.18 -21.12
N LEU A 272 -7.86 -9.35 -20.09
CA LEU A 272 -7.71 -7.89 -20.21
C LEU A 272 -6.27 -7.50 -20.58
N LEU A 273 -5.29 -8.07 -19.90
CA LEU A 273 -3.88 -7.80 -20.19
C LEU A 273 -3.50 -8.32 -21.59
N GLY A 274 -4.10 -9.44 -22.02
CA GLY A 274 -3.94 -10.05 -23.35
C GLY A 274 -4.35 -9.13 -24.50
N ARG A 275 -5.20 -8.12 -24.26
CA ARG A 275 -5.53 -7.09 -25.26
C ARG A 275 -4.33 -6.20 -25.59
N TYR A 276 -3.37 -6.11 -24.67
CA TYR A 276 -2.23 -5.21 -24.77
C TYR A 276 -0.89 -5.93 -24.81
N LEU A 277 -0.80 -7.21 -24.45
CA LEU A 277 0.44 -7.99 -24.46
C LEU A 277 0.19 -9.40 -25.01
N ASN A 278 1.05 -9.91 -25.88
CA ASN A 278 0.80 -11.20 -26.58
C ASN A 278 1.25 -12.43 -25.78
N ASN A 279 2.23 -12.29 -24.87
CA ASN A 279 2.85 -13.40 -24.15
C ASN A 279 2.38 -13.46 -22.68
N VAL A 280 1.09 -13.24 -22.43
CA VAL A 280 0.57 -13.20 -21.05
C VAL A 280 0.48 -14.60 -20.45
N GLU A 281 0.22 -15.61 -21.27
CA GLU A 281 0.25 -17.03 -20.89
C GLU A 281 1.54 -17.40 -20.16
N ASP A 282 2.70 -17.04 -20.71
CA ASP A 282 4.02 -17.31 -20.11
C ASP A 282 4.14 -16.67 -18.72
N LEU A 283 3.68 -15.42 -18.55
CA LEU A 283 3.69 -14.74 -17.24
C LEU A 283 2.78 -15.45 -16.22
N VAL A 284 1.65 -15.99 -16.66
CA VAL A 284 0.71 -16.70 -15.78
C VAL A 284 1.25 -18.07 -15.40
N GLU A 285 1.92 -18.76 -16.33
CA GLU A 285 2.61 -20.02 -16.07
C GLU A 285 3.75 -19.82 -15.06
N ASP A 286 4.64 -18.85 -15.32
CA ASP A 286 5.73 -18.47 -14.41
C ASP A 286 5.22 -18.14 -13.00
N LEU A 287 4.08 -17.43 -12.89
CA LEU A 287 3.47 -17.08 -11.60
C LEU A 287 2.96 -18.32 -10.84
N LYS A 288 2.38 -19.30 -11.55
CA LYS A 288 1.88 -20.55 -10.97
C LYS A 288 3.03 -21.43 -10.48
N GLU A 289 4.14 -21.48 -11.22
CA GLU A 289 5.32 -22.25 -10.84
C GLU A 289 6.08 -21.62 -9.67
N THR A 290 6.21 -20.29 -9.68
CA THR A 290 7.08 -19.58 -8.73
C THR A 290 6.40 -19.31 -7.39
N ALA A 291 5.06 -19.22 -7.34
CA ALA A 291 4.28 -18.81 -6.16
C ALA A 291 4.99 -17.72 -5.32
N PRO A 292 5.36 -16.57 -5.94
CA PRO A 292 6.38 -15.65 -5.42
C PRO A 292 6.00 -15.02 -4.07
N PHE A 293 4.72 -15.04 -3.72
CA PHE A 293 4.19 -14.72 -2.41
C PHE A 293 3.40 -15.94 -1.95
N GLY A 294 3.98 -16.77 -1.09
CA GLY A 294 3.36 -18.02 -0.64
C GLY A 294 1.92 -17.84 -0.16
N ALA A 295 1.13 -18.92 -0.20
CA ALA A 295 -0.32 -18.98 0.06
C ALA A 295 -0.83 -18.45 1.43
N THR A 296 0.01 -17.76 2.18
CA THR A 296 -0.27 -17.10 3.45
C THR A 296 0.43 -15.74 3.47
N VAL A 297 -0.16 -14.74 2.82
CA VAL A 297 0.01 -13.35 3.24
C VAL A 297 -1.36 -12.91 3.75
N TYR A 298 -1.37 -12.48 5.03
CA TYR A 298 -2.47 -12.08 5.93
C TYR A 298 -2.83 -13.08 7.03
#